data_AF-A0A3D9LHV7-F1
#
_entry.id   AF-A0A3D9LHV7-F1
#
_cell.length_a   1.000
_cell.length_b   1.000
_cell.length_c   1.000
_cell.angle_alpha   90.00
_cell.angle_beta   90.00
_cell.angle_gamma   90.00
#
_symmetry.space_group_name_H-M   'P 1'
#
loop_
_entity.id
_entity.type
_entity.pdbx_description
1 polymer ?
#
loop_
_entity_poly.entity_id
_entity_poly.type
_entity_poly.pdbx_seq_one_letter_code
_entity_poly.pdbx_strand_id
1 'polypeptide(L)'
;MNKNKENFEYVYVEKDGTVRELDNEEIEYLQSEFKLGDGARPYIKINYEQLAPDKKISGFLHRNKVPENIEIMKTDIRYVEFGYPINICDSNRVIELHVGIFSVYVLGGWDVEVHNFTFTLTNIKTGRIINPRDTQWRIQSYECGYLAKKIKVLDIPESGNYLIDFKNLDSLKVWNARLPLIFRIFKKPIKKQNIAISII
;
A
#
# COMPACT_ATOMS: atom_id res chain seq x y z
N MET A 1 -22.97 13.80 1.63
CA MET A 1 -21.68 13.55 0.94
C MET A 1 -21.18 14.89 0.43
N ASN A 2 -20.11 15.43 1.01
CA ASN A 2 -19.58 16.75 0.66
C ASN A 2 -18.80 16.69 -0.66
N LYS A 3 -19.20 17.53 -1.62
CA LYS A 3 -18.58 17.72 -2.94
C LYS A 3 -17.19 18.39 -2.92
N ASN A 4 -16.60 18.61 -1.74
CA ASN A 4 -15.32 19.33 -1.58
C ASN A 4 -14.09 18.41 -1.39
N LYS A 5 -14.24 17.08 -1.46
CA LYS A 5 -13.12 16.13 -1.30
C LYS A 5 -12.34 15.84 -2.59
N GLU A 6 -12.76 16.37 -3.74
CA GLU A 6 -12.09 16.02 -5.01
C GLU A 6 -10.75 16.74 -5.24
N ASN A 7 -10.45 17.83 -4.50
CA ASN A 7 -9.16 18.53 -4.58
C ASN A 7 -8.82 19.15 -3.23
N PHE A 8 -8.18 18.38 -2.33
CA PHE A 8 -7.66 18.94 -1.07
C PHE A 8 -6.54 19.97 -1.35
N GLU A 9 -6.38 20.95 -0.47
CA GLU A 9 -5.46 22.08 -0.68
C GLU A 9 -3.97 21.68 -0.58
N TYR A 10 -3.70 20.52 0.03
CA TYR A 10 -2.37 19.91 0.13
C TYR A 10 -2.25 18.68 -0.76
N VAL A 11 -1.02 18.43 -1.19
CA VAL A 11 -0.54 17.25 -1.91
C VAL A 11 0.69 16.69 -1.20
N TYR A 12 1.13 15.49 -1.55
CA TYR A 12 2.37 14.91 -1.04
C TYR A 12 3.44 14.86 -2.14
N VAL A 13 4.64 15.34 -1.80
CA VAL A 13 5.83 15.17 -2.64
C VAL A 13 6.53 13.89 -2.19
N GLU A 14 6.78 12.99 -3.13
CA GLU A 14 7.46 11.72 -2.87
C GLU A 14 8.98 11.86 -2.93
N LYS A 15 9.70 10.83 -2.48
CA LYS A 15 11.18 10.83 -2.40
C LYS A 15 11.86 11.00 -3.76
N ASP A 16 11.19 10.57 -4.84
CA ASP A 16 11.65 10.70 -6.23
C ASP A 16 11.26 12.04 -6.88
N GLY A 17 10.55 12.91 -6.16
CA GLY A 17 10.07 14.21 -6.64
C GLY A 17 8.70 14.18 -7.33
N THR A 18 8.07 13.01 -7.49
CA THR A 18 6.69 12.94 -7.99
C THR A 18 5.70 13.53 -6.97
N VAL A 19 4.52 13.93 -7.45
CA VAL A 19 3.49 14.60 -6.63
C VAL A 19 2.16 13.88 -6.78
N ARG A 20 1.50 13.61 -5.64
CA ARG A 20 0.22 12.89 -5.59
C ARG A 20 -0.82 13.57 -4.71
N GLU A 21 -2.07 13.25 -4.99
CA GLU A 21 -3.20 13.54 -4.09
C GLU A 21 -3.04 12.81 -2.74
N LEU A 22 -3.63 13.39 -1.69
CA LEU A 22 -3.64 12.80 -0.35
C LEU A 22 -4.78 11.79 -0.20
N ASP A 23 -4.55 10.75 0.61
CA ASP A 23 -5.60 9.82 1.01
C ASP A 23 -6.47 10.38 2.16
N ASN A 24 -7.53 9.65 2.53
CA ASN A 24 -8.44 10.11 3.59
C ASN A 24 -7.76 10.17 4.97
N GLU A 25 -6.81 9.27 5.26
CA GLU A 25 -6.11 9.23 6.56
C GLU A 25 -5.15 10.42 6.68
N GLU A 26 -4.44 10.76 5.60
CA GLU A 26 -3.57 11.94 5.51
C GLU A 26 -4.36 13.25 5.58
N ILE A 27 -5.52 13.31 4.92
CA ILE A 27 -6.43 14.46 5.03
C ILE A 27 -6.91 14.61 6.48
N GLU A 28 -7.33 13.52 7.14
CA GLU A 28 -7.75 13.54 8.55
C GLU A 28 -6.59 13.94 9.48
N TYR A 29 -5.37 13.47 9.20
CA TYR A 29 -4.17 13.85 9.93
C TYR A 29 -3.86 15.35 9.79
N LEU A 30 -3.93 15.91 8.58
CA LEU A 30 -3.72 17.35 8.36
C LEU A 30 -4.84 18.23 8.93
N GLN A 31 -6.05 17.68 9.08
CA GLN A 31 -7.18 18.36 9.71
C GLN A 31 -7.20 18.23 11.24
N SER A 32 -6.32 17.41 11.82
CA SER A 32 -6.25 17.20 13.27
C SER A 32 -5.68 18.42 14.00
N GLU A 33 -6.22 18.73 15.18
CA GLU A 33 -5.71 19.81 16.02
C GLU A 33 -4.44 19.36 16.78
N PHE A 34 -3.34 20.10 16.61
CA PHE A 34 -2.08 19.84 17.30
C PHE A 34 -1.75 20.93 18.32
N LYS A 35 -1.45 20.53 19.56
CA LYS A 35 -1.04 21.46 20.62
C LYS A 35 0.32 22.12 20.30
N LEU A 36 0.57 23.27 20.90
CA LEU A 36 1.86 23.97 20.76
C LEU A 36 2.99 23.08 21.28
N GLY A 37 4.05 22.87 20.48
CA GLY A 37 5.16 21.99 20.84
C GLY A 37 4.89 20.49 20.63
N ASP A 38 3.76 20.13 20.03
CA ASP A 38 3.48 18.75 19.66
C ASP A 38 4.41 18.29 18.52
N GLY A 39 5.27 17.32 18.82
CA GLY A 39 6.20 16.73 17.85
C GLY A 39 5.51 15.91 16.75
N ALA A 40 4.22 15.58 16.92
CA ALA A 40 3.42 14.89 15.91
C ALA A 40 2.85 15.83 14.84
N ARG A 41 3.21 17.12 14.84
CA ARG A 41 2.75 18.09 13.83
C ARG A 41 3.25 17.70 12.43
N PRO A 42 2.39 17.80 11.40
CA PRO A 42 2.80 17.55 10.03
C PRO A 42 3.87 18.57 9.60
N TYR A 43 4.90 18.08 8.93
CA TYR A 43 5.87 18.95 8.26
C TYR A 43 5.30 19.40 6.91
N ILE A 44 4.99 20.69 6.81
CA ILE A 44 4.48 21.32 5.59
C ILE A 44 5.62 22.12 4.93
N LYS A 45 5.92 21.78 3.68
CA LYS A 45 6.90 22.47 2.84
C LYS A 45 6.38 23.85 2.43
N ILE A 46 7.29 24.83 2.41
CA ILE A 46 7.09 26.20 1.95
C ILE A 46 7.09 26.26 0.41
N ASN A 47 7.96 25.47 -0.24
CA ASN A 47 8.05 25.32 -1.71
C ASN A 47 8.47 23.90 -2.09
N TYR A 48 8.40 23.59 -3.39
CA TYR A 48 8.69 22.25 -3.91
C TYR A 48 10.14 21.83 -3.65
N GLU A 49 11.11 22.74 -3.83
CA GLU A 49 12.55 22.48 -3.73
C GLU A 49 13.05 22.33 -2.28
N GLN A 50 12.23 22.68 -1.28
CA GLN A 50 12.63 22.65 0.12
C GLN A 50 12.96 21.24 0.59
N LEU A 51 14.20 21.03 1.03
CA LEU A 51 14.60 19.78 1.66
C LEU A 51 14.21 19.75 3.14
N ALA A 52 13.77 18.59 3.62
CA ALA A 52 13.65 18.30 5.04
C ALA A 52 15.04 18.28 5.71
N PRO A 53 15.13 18.35 7.06
CA PRO A 53 16.41 18.32 7.77
C PRO A 53 17.31 17.11 7.45
N ASP A 54 16.72 15.99 7.05
CA ASP A 54 17.40 14.77 6.61
C ASP A 54 17.78 14.77 5.12
N LYS A 55 17.68 15.93 4.44
CA LYS A 55 17.94 16.17 3.02
C LYS A 55 16.98 15.46 2.05
N LYS A 56 15.85 14.94 2.52
CA LYS A 56 14.82 14.39 1.63
C LYS A 56 13.95 15.50 1.04
N ILE A 57 13.54 15.33 -0.22
CA ILE A 57 12.61 16.23 -0.91
C ILE A 57 11.15 16.01 -0.51
N SER A 58 10.85 14.84 0.07
CA SER A 58 9.49 14.42 0.37
C SER A 58 8.80 15.25 1.47
N GLY A 59 7.49 15.42 1.38
CA GLY A 59 6.67 16.08 2.41
C GLY A 59 5.38 16.69 1.89
N PHE A 60 4.50 17.14 2.79
CA PHE A 60 3.26 17.81 2.43
C PHE A 60 3.55 19.17 1.80
N LEU A 61 2.88 19.50 0.70
CA LEU A 61 3.05 20.76 -0.04
C LEU A 61 1.68 21.31 -0.40
N HIS A 62 1.49 22.62 -0.28
CA HIS A 62 0.28 23.26 -0.77
C HIS A 62 0.19 23.13 -2.30
N ARG A 63 -0.95 22.71 -2.84
CA ARG A 63 -1.15 22.41 -4.28
C ARG A 63 -0.66 23.52 -5.21
N ASN A 64 -0.96 24.77 -4.88
CA ASN A 64 -0.54 25.94 -5.69
C ASN A 64 0.99 26.18 -5.71
N LYS A 65 1.77 25.39 -4.97
CA LYS A 65 3.24 25.43 -4.96
C LYS A 65 3.87 24.31 -5.78
N VAL A 66 3.07 23.44 -6.40
CA VAL A 66 3.53 22.43 -7.34
C VAL A 66 3.93 23.13 -8.66
N PRO A 67 5.14 22.89 -9.18
CA PRO A 67 5.54 23.39 -10.50
C PRO A 67 4.60 22.94 -11.61
N GLU A 68 4.28 23.82 -12.56
CA GLU A 68 3.30 23.54 -13.63
C GLU A 68 3.68 22.36 -14.53
N ASN A 69 4.97 22.05 -14.62
CA ASN A 69 5.50 20.93 -15.41
C ASN A 69 5.41 19.58 -14.68
N ILE A 70 4.87 19.54 -13.45
CA ILE A 70 4.70 18.33 -12.66
C ILE A 70 3.21 17.97 -12.62
N GLU A 71 2.88 16.79 -13.12
CA GLU A 71 1.53 16.25 -13.03
C GLU A 71 1.22 15.83 -11.58
N ILE A 72 0.09 16.30 -11.04
CA ILE A 72 -0.44 15.84 -9.76
C ILE A 72 -1.21 14.55 -10.01
N MET A 73 -0.63 13.44 -9.59
CA MET A 73 -1.21 12.14 -9.80
C MET A 73 -2.44 11.95 -8.90
N LYS A 74 -3.61 11.76 -9.53
CA LYS A 74 -4.85 11.38 -8.85
C LYS A 74 -4.78 9.94 -8.40
N THR A 75 -4.00 9.63 -7.38
CA THR A 75 -4.06 8.29 -6.81
C THR A 75 -3.67 8.29 -5.34
N ASP A 76 -4.34 7.40 -4.65
CA ASP A 76 -3.95 6.65 -3.46
C ASP A 76 -2.63 5.84 -3.69
N ILE A 77 -1.71 6.39 -4.49
CA ILE A 77 -0.36 5.89 -4.73
C ILE A 77 0.50 6.32 -3.58
N ARG A 78 0.19 5.79 -2.39
CA ARG A 78 1.31 5.40 -1.56
C ARG A 78 2.22 4.61 -2.49
N TYR A 79 3.45 5.07 -2.71
CA TYR A 79 4.52 4.09 -2.76
C TYR A 79 4.31 3.31 -1.49
N VAL A 80 3.67 2.14 -1.61
CA VAL A 80 3.61 1.19 -0.51
C VAL A 80 5.08 0.95 -0.27
N GLU A 81 5.63 1.61 0.75
CA GLU A 81 7.02 1.41 1.11
C GLU A 81 7.19 -0.10 1.19
N PHE A 82 8.23 -0.61 0.57
CA PHE A 82 8.45 -2.04 0.45
C PHE A 82 8.14 -2.77 1.79
N GLY A 83 7.23 -3.76 1.75
CA GLY A 83 6.74 -4.46 2.94
C GLY A 83 5.46 -3.92 3.58
N TYR A 84 4.92 -2.77 3.16
CA TYR A 84 3.67 -2.25 3.75
C TYR A 84 2.43 -3.05 3.32
N PRO A 85 1.40 -3.13 4.20
CA PRO A 85 0.13 -3.78 3.90
C PRO A 85 -0.64 -3.12 2.75
N ILE A 86 -1.11 -3.93 1.80
CA ILE A 86 -1.96 -3.54 0.67
C ILE A 86 -3.30 -4.24 0.81
N ASN A 87 -4.39 -3.48 0.97
CA ASN A 87 -5.73 -4.07 0.99
C ASN A 87 -6.03 -4.75 -0.34
N ILE A 88 -6.60 -5.96 -0.30
CA ILE A 88 -6.92 -6.70 -1.52
C ILE A 88 -8.06 -6.08 -2.34
N CYS A 89 -8.84 -5.17 -1.74
CA CYS A 89 -9.89 -4.43 -2.44
C CYS A 89 -9.35 -3.16 -3.14
N ASP A 90 -8.11 -2.75 -2.83
CA ASP A 90 -7.51 -1.53 -3.36
C ASP A 90 -6.64 -1.86 -4.58
N SER A 91 -7.30 -2.25 -5.68
CA SER A 91 -6.65 -2.36 -7.00
C SER A 91 -6.18 -1.00 -7.51
N ASN A 92 -5.25 -1.01 -8.46
CA ASN A 92 -4.63 0.15 -9.09
C ASN A 92 -3.74 0.99 -8.17
N ARG A 93 -3.23 0.39 -7.09
CA ARG A 93 -2.13 0.99 -6.32
C ARG A 93 -0.80 0.80 -7.03
N VAL A 94 0.12 1.73 -6.83
CA VAL A 94 1.49 1.64 -7.35
C VAL A 94 2.42 1.25 -6.23
N ILE A 95 3.28 0.27 -6.49
CA ILE A 95 4.27 -0.21 -5.55
C ILE A 95 5.66 -0.11 -6.17
N GLU A 96 6.63 0.41 -5.41
CA GLU A 96 8.02 0.41 -5.82
C GLU A 96 8.65 -0.93 -5.43
N LEU A 97 9.19 -1.64 -6.42
CA LEU A 97 9.89 -2.91 -6.21
C LEU A 97 11.27 -2.85 -6.82
N HIS A 98 12.26 -3.38 -6.11
CA HIS A 98 13.61 -3.59 -6.63
C HIS A 98 13.72 -4.96 -7.30
N VAL A 99 14.81 -5.21 -8.05
CA VAL A 99 15.09 -6.53 -8.64
C VAL A 99 15.24 -7.55 -7.51
N GLY A 100 14.49 -8.64 -7.57
CA GLY A 100 14.55 -9.65 -6.53
C GLY A 100 13.39 -10.65 -6.56
N ILE A 101 13.50 -11.64 -5.67
CA ILE A 101 12.45 -12.63 -5.43
C ILE A 101 11.76 -12.26 -4.13
N PHE A 102 10.46 -11.99 -4.19
CA PHE A 102 9.66 -11.61 -3.04
C PHE A 102 8.67 -12.70 -2.66
N SER A 103 8.40 -12.80 -1.37
CA SER A 103 7.35 -13.59 -0.79
C SER A 103 6.12 -12.72 -0.58
N VAL A 104 4.96 -13.26 -0.95
CA VAL A 104 3.68 -12.57 -0.72
C VAL A 104 3.00 -13.21 0.47
N TYR A 105 2.76 -12.41 1.50
CA TYR A 105 2.07 -12.80 2.71
C TYR A 105 0.65 -12.23 2.71
N VAL A 106 -0.34 -13.03 3.11
CA VAL A 106 -1.64 -12.51 3.50
C VAL A 106 -1.59 -12.16 4.99
N LEU A 107 -2.20 -11.04 5.36
CA LEU A 107 -2.29 -10.56 6.74
C LEU A 107 -3.68 -10.85 7.33
N GLY A 108 -3.73 -11.05 8.64
CA GLY A 108 -4.96 -11.19 9.41
C GLY A 108 -5.14 -12.55 10.09
N GLY A 109 -4.31 -13.56 9.76
CA GLY A 109 -4.38 -14.88 10.39
C GLY A 109 -3.55 -15.96 9.69
N TRP A 110 -3.30 -17.07 10.40
CA TRP A 110 -2.56 -18.23 9.86
C TRP A 110 -3.46 -19.29 9.21
N ASP A 111 -4.77 -19.15 9.36
CA ASP A 111 -5.73 -19.99 8.65
C ASP A 111 -6.23 -19.28 7.40
N VAL A 112 -5.80 -19.80 6.24
CA VAL A 112 -5.96 -19.13 4.94
C VAL A 112 -6.34 -20.16 3.88
N GLU A 113 -7.39 -19.86 3.13
CA GLU A 113 -7.73 -20.50 1.86
C GLU A 113 -7.49 -19.52 0.72
N VAL A 114 -6.66 -19.90 -0.26
CA VAL A 114 -6.30 -19.03 -1.39
C VAL A 114 -7.14 -19.34 -2.63
N HIS A 115 -7.36 -20.63 -2.93
CA HIS A 115 -8.02 -21.09 -4.16
C HIS A 115 -7.46 -20.36 -5.40
N ASN A 116 -8.32 -19.68 -6.16
CA ASN A 116 -7.98 -19.02 -7.42
C ASN A 116 -7.58 -17.55 -7.24
N PHE A 117 -7.38 -17.09 -6.00
CA PHE A 117 -6.98 -15.72 -5.72
C PHE A 117 -5.62 -15.44 -6.36
N THR A 118 -5.53 -14.34 -7.10
CA THR A 118 -4.30 -13.91 -7.76
C THR A 118 -4.29 -12.40 -7.94
N PHE A 119 -3.17 -11.87 -8.37
CA PHE A 119 -3.03 -10.48 -8.76
C PHE A 119 -2.00 -10.36 -9.87
N THR A 120 -1.93 -9.21 -10.52
CA THR A 120 -0.94 -8.91 -11.54
C THR A 120 -0.20 -7.62 -11.19
N LEU A 121 1.08 -7.55 -11.53
CA LEU A 121 1.87 -6.33 -11.44
C LEU A 121 2.24 -5.86 -12.83
N THR A 122 1.90 -4.62 -13.16
CA THR A 122 2.25 -4.02 -14.47
C THR A 122 3.26 -2.91 -14.24
N ASN A 123 4.47 -3.06 -14.78
CA ASN A 123 5.47 -2.01 -14.73
C ASN A 123 4.95 -0.78 -15.49
N ILE A 124 4.92 0.38 -14.84
CA ILE A 124 4.33 1.60 -15.42
C ILE A 124 5.17 2.13 -16.58
N LYS A 125 6.49 1.97 -16.52
CA LYS A 125 7.42 2.47 -17.54
C LYS A 125 7.50 1.54 -18.75
N THR A 126 7.61 0.23 -18.51
CA THR A 126 7.85 -0.76 -19.58
C THR A 126 6.57 -1.45 -20.06
N GLY A 127 5.47 -1.33 -19.31
CA GLY A 127 4.23 -2.07 -19.56
C GLY A 127 4.32 -3.57 -19.28
N ARG A 128 5.46 -4.05 -18.76
CA ARG A 128 5.69 -5.47 -18.51
C ARG A 128 4.77 -6.00 -17.40
N ILE A 129 4.06 -7.08 -17.69
CA ILE A 129 3.15 -7.73 -16.74
C ILE A 129 3.86 -8.90 -16.05
N ILE A 130 3.77 -8.96 -14.73
CA ILE A 130 4.32 -10.00 -13.87
C ILE A 130 3.17 -10.66 -13.10
N ASN A 131 3.17 -11.99 -13.10
CA ASN A 131 2.20 -12.81 -12.37
C ASN A 131 2.90 -13.53 -11.22
N PRO A 132 2.33 -13.52 -10.01
CA PRO A 132 2.88 -14.24 -8.88
C PRO A 132 2.68 -15.76 -9.08
N ARG A 133 3.65 -16.54 -8.61
CA ARG A 133 3.61 -18.00 -8.60
C ARG A 133 3.04 -18.51 -7.28
N ASP A 134 2.22 -19.55 -7.34
CA ASP A 134 1.79 -20.24 -6.13
C ASP A 134 2.97 -20.92 -5.44
N THR A 135 2.93 -20.96 -4.11
CA THR A 135 3.91 -21.69 -3.31
C THR A 135 3.26 -22.82 -2.54
N GLN A 136 3.91 -23.98 -2.57
CA GLN A 136 3.58 -25.11 -1.70
C GLN A 136 4.12 -24.91 -0.27
N TRP A 137 5.20 -24.12 -0.14
CA TRP A 137 5.81 -23.78 1.15
C TRP A 137 5.09 -22.59 1.80
N ARG A 138 3.95 -22.86 2.44
CA ARG A 138 3.14 -21.88 3.17
C ARG A 138 3.63 -21.72 4.61
N ILE A 139 4.52 -20.75 4.81
CA ILE A 139 5.13 -20.42 6.11
C ILE A 139 4.22 -19.46 6.88
N GLN A 140 4.06 -19.69 8.18
CA GLN A 140 3.41 -18.77 9.11
C GLN A 140 4.45 -17.79 9.65
N SER A 141 4.12 -16.49 9.68
CA SER A 141 5.01 -15.45 10.20
C SER A 141 4.21 -14.34 10.89
N TYR A 142 4.93 -13.31 11.34
CA TYR A 142 4.37 -12.06 11.84
C TYR A 142 4.94 -10.93 11.00
N GLU A 143 4.10 -10.27 10.20
CA GLU A 143 4.52 -9.17 9.33
C GLU A 143 3.73 -7.92 9.69
N CYS A 144 4.41 -6.77 9.80
CA CYS A 144 3.80 -5.50 10.19
C CYS A 144 2.97 -5.57 11.49
N GLY A 145 3.34 -6.46 12.43
CA GLY A 145 2.60 -6.68 13.68
C GLY A 145 1.34 -7.57 13.55
N TYR A 146 1.05 -8.10 12.35
CA TYR A 146 -0.10 -8.97 12.10
C TYR A 146 0.32 -10.43 11.92
N LEU A 147 -0.58 -11.34 12.27
CA LEU A 147 -0.46 -12.74 11.85
C LEU A 147 -0.46 -12.82 10.33
N ALA A 148 0.57 -13.44 9.78
CA ALA A 148 0.80 -13.46 8.35
C ALA A 148 1.07 -14.89 7.86
N LYS A 149 0.64 -15.18 6.63
CA LYS A 149 0.91 -16.47 6.00
C LYS A 149 1.33 -16.30 4.56
N LYS A 150 2.46 -16.90 4.21
CA LYS A 150 2.97 -16.90 2.84
C LYS A 150 2.00 -17.66 1.93
N ILE A 151 1.58 -16.99 0.86
CA ILE A 151 0.63 -17.54 -0.12
C ILE A 151 1.20 -17.64 -1.54
N LYS A 152 2.14 -16.76 -1.91
CA LYS A 152 2.74 -16.71 -3.26
C LYS A 152 4.20 -16.26 -3.23
N VAL A 153 4.87 -16.39 -4.38
CA VAL A 153 6.22 -15.88 -4.65
C VAL A 153 6.19 -15.06 -5.93
N LEU A 154 6.94 -13.97 -5.95
CA LEU A 154 7.03 -13.02 -7.03
C LEU A 154 8.50 -12.92 -7.48
N ASP A 155 8.72 -12.81 -8.78
CA ASP A 155 10.04 -12.63 -9.37
C ASP A 155 10.03 -11.31 -10.14
N ILE A 156 10.79 -10.33 -9.65
CA ILE A 156 10.88 -8.98 -10.20
C ILE A 156 12.21 -8.85 -10.96
N PRO A 157 12.16 -8.80 -12.30
CA PRO A 157 13.35 -8.80 -13.15
C PRO A 157 13.97 -7.40 -13.33
N GLU A 158 13.21 -6.35 -13.06
CA GLU A 158 13.64 -4.95 -13.22
C GLU A 158 13.09 -4.10 -12.07
N SER A 159 13.88 -3.14 -11.59
CA SER A 159 13.39 -2.23 -10.54
C SER A 159 12.46 -1.18 -11.12
N GLY A 160 11.44 -0.79 -10.37
CA GLY A 160 10.57 0.31 -10.76
C GLY A 160 9.21 0.27 -10.09
N ASN A 161 8.30 1.02 -10.69
CA ASN A 161 6.96 1.24 -10.18
C ASN A 161 5.98 0.31 -10.88
N TYR A 162 5.23 -0.45 -10.09
CA TYR A 162 4.31 -1.47 -10.57
C TYR A 162 2.88 -1.16 -10.13
N LEU A 163 1.95 -1.16 -11.07
CA LEU A 163 0.53 -1.12 -10.78
C LEU A 163 0.04 -2.52 -10.38
N ILE A 164 -0.55 -2.65 -9.19
CA ILE A 164 -1.14 -3.91 -8.72
C ILE A 164 -2.63 -3.99 -9.06
N ASP A 165 -3.06 -5.13 -9.60
CA ASP A 165 -4.46 -5.42 -9.85
C ASP A 165 -4.83 -6.80 -9.31
N PHE A 166 -5.79 -6.85 -8.39
CA PHE A 166 -6.24 -8.07 -7.72
C PHE A 166 -7.42 -8.73 -8.43
N LYS A 167 -7.42 -10.07 -8.46
CA LYS A 167 -8.41 -10.89 -9.16
C LYS A 167 -8.92 -12.00 -8.24
N ASN A 168 -10.18 -12.38 -8.44
CA ASN A 168 -10.86 -13.44 -7.70
C ASN A 168 -10.88 -13.23 -6.17
N LEU A 169 -11.17 -12.00 -5.72
CA LEU A 169 -11.11 -11.59 -4.32
C LEU A 169 -11.87 -12.53 -3.37
N ASP A 170 -13.08 -12.96 -3.76
CA ASP A 170 -13.95 -13.78 -2.91
C ASP A 170 -13.42 -15.22 -2.71
N SER A 171 -12.41 -15.63 -3.47
CA SER A 171 -11.76 -16.93 -3.33
C SER A 171 -10.72 -16.98 -2.21
N LEU A 172 -10.22 -15.80 -1.78
CA LEU A 172 -9.33 -15.65 -0.64
C LEU A 172 -10.14 -15.54 0.65
N LYS A 173 -9.94 -16.48 1.57
CA LYS A 173 -10.56 -16.47 2.89
C LYS A 173 -9.47 -16.54 3.95
N VAL A 174 -9.57 -15.66 4.94
CA VAL A 174 -8.65 -15.58 6.07
C VAL A 174 -9.46 -15.65 7.34
N TRP A 175 -9.04 -16.46 8.31
CA TRP A 175 -9.61 -16.46 9.66
C TRP A 175 -8.56 -15.95 10.62
N ASN A 176 -8.97 -15.04 11.52
CA ASN A 176 -8.12 -14.55 12.61
C ASN A 176 -7.94 -15.66 13.65
N ALA A 177 -6.97 -16.53 13.37
CA ALA A 177 -6.68 -17.74 14.11
C ALA A 177 -5.18 -18.00 14.14
N ARG A 178 -4.67 -18.35 15.32
CA ARG A 178 -3.30 -18.85 15.54
C ARG A 178 -3.19 -20.37 15.37
N LEU A 179 -4.31 -21.08 15.34
CA LEU A 179 -4.37 -22.52 15.10
C LEU A 179 -5.26 -22.79 13.89
N PRO A 180 -4.73 -23.26 12.75
CA PRO A 180 -5.52 -23.52 11.56
C PRO A 180 -6.61 -24.57 11.74
N LEU A 181 -7.66 -24.50 10.92
CA LEU A 181 -8.77 -25.46 10.76
C LEU A 181 -9.79 -25.52 11.91
N ILE A 182 -9.35 -25.43 13.16
CA ILE A 182 -10.23 -25.56 14.34
C ILE A 182 -11.31 -24.47 14.37
N PHE A 183 -10.95 -23.25 14.00
CA PHE A 183 -11.85 -22.11 14.12
C PHE A 183 -12.87 -22.00 12.98
N ARG A 184 -12.72 -22.74 11.87
CA ARG A 184 -13.59 -22.60 10.70
C ARG A 184 -15.04 -23.02 10.95
N ILE A 185 -15.24 -23.93 11.89
CA ILE A 185 -16.56 -24.48 12.23
C ILE A 185 -17.40 -23.46 13.02
N PHE A 186 -16.74 -22.59 13.80
CA PHE A 186 -17.41 -21.66 14.73
C PHE A 186 -17.23 -20.19 14.39
N LYS A 187 -16.28 -19.83 13.52
CA LYS A 187 -15.98 -18.46 13.13
C LYS A 187 -16.11 -18.26 11.63
N LYS A 188 -16.73 -17.15 11.26
CA LYS A 188 -16.76 -16.66 9.88
C LYS A 188 -15.38 -16.12 9.48
N PRO A 189 -15.01 -16.22 8.18
CA PRO A 189 -13.79 -15.57 7.70
C PRO A 189 -13.88 -14.05 7.88
N ILE A 190 -12.71 -13.41 7.97
CA ILE A 190 -12.56 -11.96 7.98
C ILE A 190 -13.19 -11.41 6.69
N LYS A 191 -13.88 -10.28 6.80
CA LYS A 191 -14.44 -9.57 5.64
C LYS A 191 -13.30 -9.13 4.71
N LYS A 192 -13.48 -9.24 3.40
CA LYS A 192 -12.45 -8.89 2.39
C LYS A 192 -11.87 -7.48 2.52
N GLN A 193 -12.68 -6.51 2.97
CA GLN A 193 -12.24 -5.14 3.21
C GLN A 193 -11.21 -5.02 4.35
N ASN A 194 -11.04 -6.07 5.16
CA ASN A 194 -10.09 -6.11 6.27
C ASN A 194 -8.94 -7.10 5.99
N ILE A 195 -8.81 -7.58 4.74
CA ILE A 195 -7.73 -8.47 4.32
C ILE A 195 -6.72 -7.64 3.54
N ALA A 196 -5.45 -7.76 3.94
CA ALA A 196 -4.34 -7.13 3.25
C ALA A 196 -3.27 -8.16 2.89
N ILE A 197 -2.42 -7.84 1.93
CA ILE A 197 -1.19 -8.56 1.63
C ILE A 197 0.04 -7.70 1.90
N SER A 198 1.18 -8.33 2.12
CA SER A 198 2.49 -7.67 2.16
C SER A 198 3.46 -8.43 1.23
N ILE A 199 4.34 -7.69 0.57
CA ILE A 199 5.36 -8.21 -0.37
C ILE A 199 6.72 -7.93 0.27
N ILE A 200 7.46 -8.99 0.61
CA ILE A 200 8.70 -8.98 1.42
C ILE A 200 9.74 -9.91 0.82
#